data_AF-A0A7X7MGZ8-F1
#
_entry.id   AF-A0A7X7MGZ8-F1
#
_cell.length_a   1.000
_cell.length_b   1.000
_cell.length_c   1.000
_cell.angle_alpha   90.00
_cell.angle_beta   90.00
_cell.angle_gamma   90.00
#
_symmetry.space_group_name_H-M   'P 1'
#
loop_
_entity.id
_entity.type
_entity.pdbx_description
1 polymer ?
#
loop_
_entity_poly.entity_id
_entity_poly.type
_entity_poly.pdbx_seq_one_letter_code
_entity_poly.pdbx_strand_id
1 'polypeptide(L)' 'MIKANFHTHTWRCKHAKGCVADYCRSAVEQGIAVLGFSEHCPHPDGRWQAVRMQMEELP' A
#
# COMPACT_ATOMS: atom_id res chain seq x y z
N MET A 1 -19.47 -7.46 8.26
CA MET A 1 -18.80 -7.12 6.99
C MET A 1 -17.99 -5.86 7.23
N ILE A 2 -16.70 -5.84 6.86
CA ILE A 2 -15.84 -4.66 7.02
C ILE A 2 -16.33 -3.57 6.07
N LYS A 3 -16.59 -2.37 6.58
CA LYS A 3 -17.09 -1.23 5.78
C LYS A 3 -15.99 -0.27 5.33
N ALA A 4 -14.92 -0.18 6.10
CA ALA A 4 -13.77 0.64 5.78
C ALA A 4 -12.49 -0.10 6.18
N ASN A 5 -11.47 -0.02 5.32
CA ASN A 5 -10.12 -0.49 5.62
C ASN A 5 -9.15 0.66 5.35
N PHE A 6 -8.37 1.07 6.34
CA PHE A 6 -7.46 2.21 6.23
C PHE A 6 -5.98 1.81 6.15
N HIS A 7 -5.67 0.51 6.24
CA HIS A 7 -4.30 0.03 6.31
C HIS A 7 -4.04 -1.01 5.21
N THR A 8 -3.53 -0.54 4.09
CA THR A 8 -3.20 -1.36 2.91
C THR A 8 -1.83 -0.96 2.37
N HIS A 9 -1.12 -1.90 1.78
CA HIS A 9 0.20 -1.70 1.16
C HIS A 9 0.15 -2.15 -0.31
N THR A 10 0.80 -1.42 -1.20
CA THR A 10 0.97 -1.78 -2.62
C THR A 10 2.36 -2.36 -2.86
N TRP A 11 2.67 -2.68 -4.13
CA TRP A 11 3.98 -3.15 -4.56
C TRP A 11 5.15 -2.25 -4.14
N ARG A 12 4.92 -0.96 -3.88
CA ARG A 12 5.95 -0.01 -3.42
C ARG A 12 6.60 -0.42 -2.10
N CYS A 13 5.85 -1.10 -1.24
CA CYS A 13 6.37 -1.62 0.02
C CYS A 13 7.13 -2.94 -0.10
N LYS A 14 7.28 -3.51 -1.29
CA LYS A 14 8.06 -4.71 -1.63
C LYS A 14 7.62 -6.04 -0.99
N HIS A 15 6.84 -5.99 0.08
CA HIS A 15 6.23 -7.15 0.74
C HIS A 15 4.75 -7.32 0.40
N ALA A 16 4.16 -6.35 -0.30
CA ALA A 16 2.83 -6.43 -0.89
C ALA A 16 2.92 -6.42 -2.42
N LYS A 17 1.80 -6.73 -3.09
CA LYS A 17 1.72 -6.87 -4.55
C LYS A 17 0.52 -6.10 -5.07
N GLY A 18 0.55 -5.71 -6.34
CA GLY A 18 -0.55 -4.97 -6.96
C GLY A 18 -0.47 -3.46 -6.71
N CYS A 19 -1.14 -2.71 -7.57
CA CYS A 19 -1.23 -1.25 -7.54
C CYS A 19 -2.54 -0.80 -6.89
N VAL A 20 -2.67 0.50 -6.65
CA VAL A 20 -3.88 1.12 -6.05
C VAL A 20 -5.16 0.67 -6.76
N ALA A 21 -5.16 0.64 -8.10
CA ALA A 21 -6.33 0.27 -8.88
C ALA A 21 -6.76 -1.20 -8.65
N ASP A 22 -5.81 -2.11 -8.43
CA ASP A 22 -6.09 -3.52 -8.15
C ASP A 22 -6.86 -3.66 -6.83
N TYR A 23 -6.39 -2.96 -5.79
CA TYR A 23 -7.05 -2.95 -4.49
C TYR A 23 -8.40 -2.23 -4.50
N CYS A 24 -8.55 -1.15 -5.25
CA CYS A 24 -9.85 -0.49 -5.42
C CYS A 24 -10.89 -1.42 -6.05
N ARG A 25 -10.51 -2.19 -7.08
CA ARG A 25 -11.42 -3.18 -7.68
C ARG A 25 -11.84 -4.25 -6.67
N SER A 26 -10.89 -4.80 -5.93
CA SER A 26 -11.19 -5.80 -4.89
C SER A 26 -12.06 -5.23 -3.76
N ALA A 27 -11.84 -3.96 -3.37
CA ALA A 27 -12.67 -3.29 -2.37
C ALA A 27 -14.13 -3.15 -2.83
N VAL A 28 -14.37 -2.83 -4.10
CA VAL A 28 -15.72 -2.78 -4.69
C VAL A 28 -16.37 -4.17 -4.67
N GLU A 29 -15.66 -5.21 -5.12
CA GLU A 29 -16.15 -6.60 -5.12
C GLU A 29 -16.51 -7.09 -3.71
N GLN A 30 -15.78 -6.63 -2.69
CA GLN A 30 -16.00 -6.99 -1.29
C GLN A 30 -17.00 -6.07 -0.55
N GLY A 31 -17.52 -5.03 -1.21
CA GLY A 31 -18.44 -4.07 -0.59
C GLY A 31 -17.80 -3.17 0.48
N ILE A 32 -16.49 -2.93 0.39
CA ILE A 32 -15.76 -1.97 1.23
C ILE A 32 -15.98 -0.57 0.65
N ALA A 33 -16.56 0.32 1.44
CA ALA A 33 -16.95 1.66 1.00
C ALA A 33 -15.79 2.68 1.05
N VAL A 34 -14.83 2.48 1.97
CA VAL A 34 -13.68 3.37 2.14
C VAL A 34 -12.40 2.54 2.23
N LEU A 35 -11.44 2.85 1.35
CA LEU A 35 -10.14 2.19 1.31
C LEU A 35 -9.02 3.22 1.47
N GLY A 36 -8.12 2.98 2.42
CA GLY A 36 -6.91 3.75 2.67
C GLY A 36 -5.64 2.92 2.47
N PHE A 37 -4.56 3.62 2.13
CA PHE A 37 -3.23 3.07 1.91
C PHE A 37 -2.26 3.68 2.92
N SER A 38 -1.42 2.85 3.52
CA SER A 38 -0.48 3.20 4.60
C SER A 38 0.91 2.71 4.25
N GLU A 39 1.42 3.12 3.09
CA GLU A 39 2.73 2.69 2.58
C GLU A 39 3.86 3.01 3.58
N HIS A 40 4.85 2.14 3.64
CA HIS A 40 6.06 2.41 4.41
C HIS A 40 6.90 3.49 3.72
N CYS A 41 6.97 4.65 4.36
CA CYS A 41 7.83 5.75 3.92
C CYS A 41 9.31 5.30 3.82
N PRO A 42 10.05 5.82 2.82
CA PRO A 42 11.47 5.56 2.70
C PRO A 42 12.22 6.23 3.86
N HIS A 43 13.39 5.70 4.18
CA HIS A 43 14.31 6.32 5.14
C HIS A 43 15.62 6.68 4.43
N PRO A 44 16.22 7.86 4.73
CA PRO A 44 17.46 8.30 4.08
C PRO A 44 18.67 7.37 4.29
N ASP A 45 18.68 6.61 5.37
CA ASP A 45 19.74 5.64 5.70
C ASP A 45 19.51 4.25 5.06
N GLY A 46 18.44 4.10 4.27
CA GLY A 46 18.12 2.86 3.58
C GLY A 46 17.80 1.70 4.52
N ARG A 47 17.43 1.92 5.79
CA ARG A 47 17.05 0.81 6.68
C ARG A 47 15.75 0.16 6.23
N TRP A 48 15.68 -1.17 6.38
CA TRP A 48 14.50 -1.99 6.06
C TRP A 48 14.10 -2.00 4.56
N GLN A 49 15.08 -2.05 3.66
CA GLN A 49 14.86 -2.00 2.20
C GLN A 49 13.92 -3.09 1.66
N ALA A 50 13.78 -4.22 2.34
CA ALA A 50 12.90 -5.31 1.93
C ALA A 50 11.40 -5.00 2.14
N VAL A 51 11.07 -3.99 2.94
CA VAL A 51 9.68 -3.63 3.28
C VAL A 51 9.35 -2.16 3.03
N ARG A 52 10.30 -1.36 2.51
CA ARG A 52 10.14 0.08 2.27
C ARG A 52 10.52 0.44 0.87
N MET A 53 9.87 1.45 0.31
CA MET A 53 10.37 2.13 -0.87
C MET A 53 11.73 2.77 -0.58
N GLN A 54 12.54 2.97 -1.61
CA GLN A 54 13.78 3.74 -1.58
C GLN A 54 13.46 5.23 -1.72
N MET A 55 14.42 6.09 -1.34
CA MET A 55 14.24 7.55 -1.43
C MET A 55 14.02 8.00 -2.88
N GLU A 56 14.67 7.32 -3.82
CA GLU A 56 14.61 7.56 -5.27
C GLU A 56 13.27 7.14 -5.90
N GLU A 57 12.45 6.36 -5.18
CA GLU A 57 11.13 5.92 -5.63
C GLU A 57 10.02 6.92 -5.26
N LEU A 58 10.36 8.02 -4.56
CA LEU A 58 9.42 9.12 -4.33
C LEU A 58 9.17 9.90 -5.63
N PRO A 59 7.91 10.33 -5.89
CA PRO A 59 7.56 11.13 -7.07
C PRO A 59 8.07 12.58 -7.01
#